data_AF-A0A1G8EZY1-F1
#
_entry.id   AF-A0A1G8EZY1-F1
#
_cell.length_a   1.000
_cell.length_b   1.000
_cell.length_c   1.000
_cell.angle_alpha   90.00
_cell.angle_beta   90.00
_cell.angle_gamma   90.00
#
_symmetry.space_group_name_H-M   'P 1'
#
loop_
_entity.id
_entity.type
_entity.pdbx_description
1 polymer ?
#
loop_
_entity_poly.entity_id
_entity_poly.type
_entity_poly.pdbx_seq_one_letter_code
_entity_poly.pdbx_strand_id
1 'polypeptide(L)' 'MKRQYSIQFKHQVVKEALEVESLSIVARRHRLNSRIIYRWVREFKEGKYSLAQNK' A
#
# COMPACT_ATOMS: atom_id res chain seq x y z
N MET A 1 14.02 11.84 9.27
CA MET A 1 14.23 10.40 8.99
C MET A 1 13.03 9.87 8.20
N LYS A 2 13.21 9.33 6.98
CA LYS A 2 12.09 8.72 6.23
C LYS A 2 11.78 7.34 6.82
N ARG A 3 10.53 7.07 7.18
CA ARG A 3 10.10 5.71 7.53
C ARG A 3 10.22 4.83 6.31
N GLN A 4 11.01 3.76 6.42
CA GLN A 4 11.11 2.73 5.39
C GLN A 4 10.11 1.63 5.72
N TYR A 5 9.36 1.21 4.71
CA TYR A 5 8.38 0.14 4.82
C TYR A 5 8.76 -0.96 3.84
N SER A 6 8.75 -2.21 4.30
CA SER A 6 9.03 -3.36 3.45
C SER A 6 7.97 -3.48 2.34
N ILE A 7 8.36 -4.07 1.21
CA ILE A 7 7.43 -4.30 0.09
C ILE A 7 6.27 -5.19 0.53
N GLN A 8 6.54 -6.22 1.33
CA GLN A 8 5.51 -7.11 1.89
C GLN A 8 4.47 -6.33 2.71
N PHE A 9 4.93 -5.43 3.58
CA PHE A 9 4.04 -4.61 4.39
C PHE A 9 3.18 -3.68 3.52
N LYS A 10 3.78 -3.04 2.50
CA LYS A 10 3.03 -2.21 1.55
C LYS A 10 1.96 -3.03 0.81
N HIS A 11 2.29 -4.24 0.37
CA HIS A 11 1.36 -5.17 -0.29
C HIS A 11 0.17 -5.52 0.62
N GLN A 12 0.44 -5.88 1.87
CA GLN A 12 -0.61 -6.19 2.85
C GLN A 12 -1.55 -5.00 3.06
N VAL A 13 -1.00 -3.81 3.29
CA VAL A 13 -1.78 -2.58 3.51
C VAL A 13 -2.60 -2.20 2.29
N VAL A 14 -2.04 -2.32 1.08
CA VAL A 14 -2.76 -2.05 -0.17
C VAL A 14 -3.88 -3.05 -0.40
N LYS A 15 -3.65 -4.34 -0.16
CA LYS A 15 -4.68 -5.37 -0.30
C LYS A 15 -5.85 -5.12 0.64
N GLU A 16 -5.58 -4.86 1.92
CA GLU A 16 -6.62 -4.54 2.89
C GLU A 16 -7.38 -3.25 2.52
N ALA A 17 -6.68 -2.23 2.00
CA ALA A 17 -7.31 -1.00 1.53
C ALA A 17 -8.24 -1.20 0.32
N LEU A 18 -7.93 -2.16 -0.55
CA LEU A 18 -8.77 -2.54 -1.68
C LEU A 18 -9.97 -3.39 -1.25
N GLU A 19 -9.83 -4.24 -0.22
CA GLU A 19 -10.91 -5.07 0.32
C GLU A 19 -11.92 -4.27 1.15
N VAL A 20 -11.44 -3.33 1.98
CA VAL A 20 -12.27 -2.54 2.90
C VAL A 20 -12.87 -1.29 2.23
N GLU A 21 -12.36 -0.90 1.06
CA GLU A 21 -12.69 0.35 0.34
C GLU A 21 -12.55 1.65 1.17
N SER A 22 -11.90 1.58 2.34
CA SER A 22 -11.74 2.72 3.25
C SER A 22 -10.28 2.89 3.69
N LEU A 23 -9.58 3.82 3.02
CA LEU A 23 -8.20 4.18 3.30
C LEU A 23 -8.00 4.69 4.73
N SER A 24 -9.00 5.38 5.30
CA SER A 24 -8.93 5.98 6.64
C SER A 24 -8.96 4.92 7.74
N ILE A 25 -9.75 3.85 7.56
CA ILE A 25 -9.82 2.75 8.53
C ILE A 25 -8.49 2.00 8.56
N VAL A 26 -7.96 1.65 7.39
CA VAL A 26 -6.67 0.95 7.25
C VAL A 26 -5.52 1.81 7.76
N ALA A 27 -5.52 3.11 7.48
CA ALA A 27 -4.56 4.06 8.03
C ALA A 27 -4.52 4.03 9.57
N ARG A 28 -5.69 4.03 10.21
CA ARG A 28 -5.76 3.97 11.68
C ARG A 28 -5.24 2.65 12.25
N ARG A 29 -5.59 1.51 11.62
CA ARG A 29 -5.13 0.17 12.04
C ARG A 29 -3.60 0.05 12.02
N HIS A 30 -2.98 0.57 10.97
CA HIS A 30 -1.54 0.48 10.76
C HIS A 30 -0.74 1.69 11.26
N ARG A 31 -1.41 2.66 11.92
CA ARG A 31 -0.83 3.95 12.35
C ARG A 31 -0.11 4.68 11.20
N LEU A 32 -0.72 4.67 10.04
CA LEU A 32 -0.26 5.29 8.79
C LEU A 32 -1.07 6.53 8.46
N ASN A 33 -0.60 7.30 7.49
CA ASN A 33 -1.36 8.39 6.89
C ASN A 33 -2.14 7.85 5.68
N SER A 34 -3.43 8.14 5.56
CA SER A 34 -4.25 7.71 4.41
C SER A 34 -3.66 8.13 3.06
N ARG A 35 -2.96 9.27 3.00
CA ARG A 35 -2.25 9.76 1.80
C ARG A 35 -1.12 8.83 1.34
N ILE A 36 -0.42 8.17 2.27
CA ILE A 36 0.66 7.23 1.87
C ILE A 36 0.06 5.93 1.34
N ILE A 37 -1.08 5.49 1.88
CA ILE A 37 -1.81 4.32 1.39
C ILE A 37 -2.38 4.62 0.01
N TYR A 38 -2.98 5.79 -0.20
CA TYR A 38 -3.45 6.23 -1.52
C TYR A 38 -2.33 6.17 -2.58
N ARG A 39 -1.13 6.65 -2.23
CA ARG A 39 0.03 6.56 -3.11
C ARG A 39 0.41 5.11 -3.41
N TRP A 40 0.47 4.25 -2.40
CA TRP A 40 0.81 2.83 -2.60
C TRP A 40 -0.23 2.09 -3.45
N VAL A 41 -1.52 2.40 -3.28
CA VAL A 41 -2.59 1.84 -4.11
C VAL A 41 -2.43 2.26 -5.57
N ARG A 42 -2.10 3.54 -5.84
CA ARG A 42 -1.77 3.99 -7.20
C ARG A 42 -0.56 3.28 -7.78
N GLU A 43 0.55 3.26 -7.05
CA GLU A 43 1.78 2.58 -7.48
C GLU A 43 1.55 1.08 -7.75
N PHE A 44 0.69 0.43 -6.96
CA PHE A 44 0.30 -0.95 -7.17
C PHE A 44 -0.50 -1.15 -8.46
N LYS A 45 -1.48 -0.28 -8.73
CA LYS A 45 -2.26 -0.28 -9.98
C LYS A 45 -1.41 0.04 -11.22
N GLU A 46 -0.38 0.86 -11.05
CA GLU A 46 0.61 1.17 -12.09
C GLU A 46 1.63 0.03 -12.32
N GLY A 47 1.53 -1.09 -11.59
CA GLY A 47 2.42 -2.23 -11.77
C GLY A 47 3.80 -2.06 -11.14
N LYS A 48 4.10 -0.96 -10.40
CA LYS A 48 5.39 -0.80 -9.69
C LYS A 48 5.67 -1.90 -8.66
N TYR A 49 4.63 -2.54 -8.16
CA TYR A 49 4.72 -3.69 -7.26
C TYR A 49 4.21 -4.98 -7.90
N SER A 50 3.88 -4.96 -9.19
CA SER A 50 3.68 -6.20 -9.94
C SER A 50 5.03 -6.90 -10.02
N LEU A 51 5.07 -8.15 -9.54
CA LEU A 51 6.15 -9.08 -9.80
C LEU A 51 6.14 -9.41 -11.31
N ALA A 52 6.40 -8.44 -12.17
CA ALA A 52 7.04 -8.72 -13.43
C ALA A 52 8.47 -9.15 -13.08
N GLN A 53 8.60 -10.41 -12.66
CA GLN A 53 9.78 -11.18 -13.00
C GLN A 53 9.87 -11.07 -14.52
N ASN A 54 10.78 -10.21 -15.01
CA ASN A 54 11.16 -10.17 -16.40
C ASN A 54 11.32 -11.62 -16.87
N LYS A 55 10.51 -12.02 -17.86
CA LYS A 55 10.75 -13.21 -18.66
C LYS A 55 11.27 -12.76 -20.00
#